data_AF-A0AAN8FVC8-F1
#
_entry.id   AF-A0AAN8FVC8-F1
#
_cell.length_a   1.000
_cell.length_b   1.000
_cell.length_c   1.000
_cell.angle_alpha   90.00
_cell.angle_beta   90.00
_cell.angle_gamma   90.00
#
_symmetry.space_group_name_H-M   'P 1'
#
loop_
_entity.id
_entity.type
_entity.pdbx_description
1 polymer ?
#
loop_
_entity_poly.entity_id
_entity_poly.type
_entity_poly.pdbx_seq_one_letter_code
_entity_poly.pdbx_strand_id
1 'polypeptide(L)'
;EGDFLWAAAATIRCLFRRDQHLLLRPLILDEIVTNGNHDQPSACAEATNFITKVTAEITRMATQEAFLLQEEIQVAIESARNEENLSQMDPRWHPWF
;
A
#
# COMPACT_ATOMS: atom_id res chain seq x y z
N GLU A 1 19.93 -6.73 -4.87
CA GLU A 1 18.80 -6.38 -3.98
C GLU A 1 18.77 -4.91 -3.54
N GLY A 2 19.92 -4.21 -3.43
CA GLY A 2 19.93 -2.80 -2.99
C GLY A 2 19.15 -1.81 -3.86
N ASP A 3 19.14 -1.98 -5.19
CA ASP A 3 18.45 -1.04 -6.11
C ASP A 3 16.93 -1.04 -5.91
N PHE A 4 16.33 -2.21 -5.67
CA PHE A 4 14.89 -2.33 -5.43
C PHE A 4 14.50 -1.69 -4.09
N LEU A 5 15.23 -2.01 -3.01
CA LEU A 5 15.04 -1.41 -1.69
C LEU A 5 15.15 0.12 -1.74
N TRP A 6 16.17 0.62 -2.42
CA TRP A 6 16.37 2.05 -2.59
C TRP A 6 15.21 2.70 -3.37
N ALA A 7 14.79 2.10 -4.48
CA ALA A 7 13.69 2.60 -5.29
C ALA A 7 12.35 2.59 -4.54
N ALA A 8 12.07 1.54 -3.76
CA ALA A 8 10.88 1.44 -2.92
C ALA A 8 10.85 2.55 -1.85
N ALA A 9 11.94 2.74 -1.13
CA ALA A 9 12.06 3.79 -0.12
C ALA A 9 11.92 5.20 -0.73
N ALA A 10 12.54 5.43 -1.90
CA ALA A 10 12.41 6.69 -2.63
C ALA A 10 10.97 6.97 -3.07
N THR A 11 10.26 5.94 -3.54
CA THR A 11 8.87 6.04 -3.99
C THR A 11 7.95 6.47 -2.85
N ILE A 12 8.06 5.83 -1.68
CA ILE A 12 7.26 6.18 -0.49
C ILE A 12 7.46 7.65 -0.10
N ARG A 13 8.72 8.11 -0.04
CA ARG A 13 9.04 9.49 0.32
C ARG A 13 8.57 10.51 -0.72
N CYS A 14 8.63 10.16 -2.00
CA CYS A 14 8.14 11.01 -3.08
C CYS A 14 6.61 11.13 -3.09
N LEU A 15 5.89 10.03 -2.82
CA LEU A 15 4.43 10.03 -2.71
C LEU A 15 3.95 10.92 -1.57
N PHE A 16 4.64 10.87 -0.41
CA PHE A 16 4.34 11.74 0.72
C PHE A 16 4.57 13.23 0.42
N ARG A 17 5.74 13.59 -0.12
CA ARG A 17 6.14 15.01 -0.35
C ARG A 17 5.26 15.77 -1.35
N ARG A 18 4.54 15.07 -2.22
CA ARG A 18 3.75 15.66 -3.30
C ARG A 18 2.25 15.69 -3.02
N ASP A 19 1.84 15.42 -1.79
CA ASP A 19 0.44 15.29 -1.37
C ASP A 19 -0.39 14.39 -2.30
N GLN A 20 0.25 13.36 -2.90
CA GLN A 20 -0.38 12.50 -3.91
C GLN A 20 -1.50 11.64 -3.31
N HIS A 21 -1.50 11.47 -2.00
CA HIS A 21 -2.57 10.82 -1.26
C HIS A 21 -3.94 11.53 -1.48
N LEU A 22 -3.95 12.82 -1.82
CA LEU A 22 -5.16 13.55 -2.19
C LEU A 22 -5.77 13.08 -3.51
N LEU A 23 -4.96 12.56 -4.43
CA LEU A 23 -5.42 12.01 -5.71
C LEU A 23 -6.09 10.63 -5.53
N LEU A 24 -5.84 9.94 -4.42
CA LEU A 24 -6.44 8.64 -4.14
C LEU A 24 -7.94 8.76 -3.89
N ARG A 25 -8.44 9.90 -3.38
CA ARG A 25 -9.85 10.04 -2.99
C ARG A 25 -10.85 9.78 -4.11
N PRO A 26 -10.80 10.47 -5.26
CA PRO A 26 -11.73 10.21 -6.35
C PRO A 26 -11.60 8.80 -6.91
N LEU A 27 -10.37 8.24 -6.99
CA LEU A 27 -10.12 6.89 -7.50
C LEU A 27 -10.74 5.80 -6.60
N ILE A 28 -10.58 5.94 -5.29
CA ILE A 28 -11.12 4.98 -4.31
C ILE A 28 -12.65 5.09 -4.23
N LEU A 29 -13.19 6.31 -4.32
CA LEU A 29 -14.64 6.51 -4.32
C LEU A 29 -15.30 5.86 -5.54
N ASP A 30 -14.67 5.98 -6.72
CA ASP A 30 -15.17 5.37 -7.96
C ASP A 30 -15.22 3.83 -7.86
N GLU A 31 -14.17 3.22 -7.32
CA GLU A 31 -14.12 1.77 -7.10
C GLU A 31 -15.19 1.28 -6.11
N ILE A 32 -15.35 1.98 -4.98
CA ILE A 32 -16.35 1.63 -3.95
C ILE A 32 -17.77 1.75 -4.49
N VAL A 33 -18.05 2.78 -5.29
CA VAL A 33 -19.36 2.98 -5.91
C VAL A 33 -19.62 1.96 -7.01
N THR A 34 -18.60 1.57 -7.77
CA THR A 34 -18.73 0.60 -8.87
C THR A 34 -18.94 -0.83 -8.36
N ASN A 35 -18.23 -1.22 -7.29
CA ASN A 35 -18.31 -2.57 -6.72
C ASN A 35 -19.31 -2.71 -5.57
N GLY A 36 -19.75 -1.60 -4.98
CA GLY A 36 -20.61 -1.58 -3.81
C GLY A 36 -22.04 -1.17 -4.13
N ASN A 37 -23.02 -1.91 -3.62
CA ASN A 37 -24.42 -1.46 -3.54
C ASN A 37 -24.63 -0.46 -2.39
N HIS A 38 -23.65 0.42 -2.13
CA HIS A 38 -23.70 1.37 -1.03
C HIS A 38 -24.50 2.61 -1.42
N ASP A 39 -25.28 3.13 -0.49
CA ASP A 39 -25.82 4.48 -0.61
C ASP A 39 -24.67 5.51 -0.55
N GLN A 40 -24.87 6.66 -1.21
CA GLN A 40 -23.83 7.68 -1.37
C GLN A 40 -23.14 8.10 -0.05
N PRO A 41 -23.83 8.24 1.09
CA PRO A 41 -23.20 8.54 2.37
C PRO A 41 -22.27 7.42 2.88
N SER A 42 -22.67 6.15 2.76
CA SER A 42 -21.83 5.02 3.18
C SER A 42 -20.59 4.88 2.33
N ALA A 43 -20.72 5.02 1.00
CA ALA A 43 -19.57 4.96 0.08
C ALA A 43 -18.55 6.08 0.38
N CYS A 44 -19.04 7.29 0.68
CA CYS A 44 -18.17 8.40 1.07
C CYS A 44 -17.44 8.14 2.39
N ALA A 45 -18.12 7.58 3.39
CA ALA A 45 -17.54 7.25 4.69
C ALA A 45 -16.47 6.16 4.57
N GLU A 46 -16.74 5.11 3.80
CA GLU A 46 -15.79 4.03 3.55
C GLU A 46 -14.55 4.52 2.80
N ALA A 47 -14.74 5.28 1.71
CA ALA A 47 -13.64 5.89 0.97
C ALA A 47 -12.76 6.74 1.89
N THR A 48 -13.38 7.59 2.71
CA THR A 48 -12.67 8.47 3.66
C THR A 48 -11.87 7.65 4.67
N ASN A 49 -12.44 6.58 5.23
CA ASN A 49 -11.75 5.70 6.17
C ASN A 49 -10.56 5.00 5.51
N PHE A 50 -10.72 4.51 4.28
CA PHE A 50 -9.64 3.87 3.53
C PHE A 50 -8.49 4.84 3.27
N ILE A 51 -8.79 6.03 2.74
CA ILE A 51 -7.79 7.07 2.43
C ILE A 51 -7.05 7.50 3.69
N THR A 52 -7.77 7.64 4.82
CA THR A 52 -7.16 8.02 6.11
C THR A 52 -6.14 6.98 6.56
N LYS A 53 -6.46 5.69 6.45
CA LYS A 53 -5.53 4.59 6.79
C LYS A 53 -4.30 4.59 5.87
N VAL A 54 -4.52 4.68 4.55
CA VAL A 54 -3.41 4.71 3.58
C VAL A 54 -2.52 5.92 3.78
N THR A 55 -3.10 7.09 4.01
CA THR A 55 -2.35 8.33 4.26
C THR A 55 -1.54 8.24 5.54
N ALA A 56 -2.14 7.73 6.63
CA ALA A 56 -1.45 7.53 7.90
C ALA A 56 -0.25 6.58 7.73
N GLU A 57 -0.43 5.49 7.00
CA GLU A 57 0.63 4.50 6.77
C GLU A 57 1.77 5.04 5.91
N ILE A 58 1.45 5.68 4.77
CA ILE A 58 2.47 6.31 3.92
C ILE A 58 3.21 7.40 4.70
N THR A 59 2.50 8.20 5.51
CA THR A 59 3.11 9.24 6.34
C THR A 59 4.06 8.62 7.37
N ARG A 60 3.63 7.56 8.06
CA ARG A 60 4.45 6.81 9.02
C ARG A 60 5.72 6.33 8.35
N MET A 61 5.62 5.61 7.23
CA MET A 61 6.78 5.08 6.51
C MET A 61 7.70 6.20 5.95
N ALA A 62 7.12 7.27 5.40
CA ALA A 62 7.90 8.35 4.79
C ALA A 62 8.67 9.22 5.81
N THR A 63 8.17 9.31 7.05
CA THR A 63 8.78 10.11 8.13
C THR A 63 9.81 9.33 8.95
N GLN A 64 9.90 8.01 8.77
CA GLN A 64 10.92 7.19 9.41
C GLN A 64 12.35 7.53 8.97
N GLU A 65 13.29 7.22 9.87
CA GLU A 65 14.70 7.17 9.55
C GLU A 65 14.97 6.19 8.40
N ALA A 66 15.95 6.49 7.55
CA ALA A 66 16.22 5.71 6.35
C ALA A 66 16.54 4.25 6.63
N PHE A 67 17.25 3.97 7.73
CA PHE A 67 17.57 2.62 8.16
C PHE A 67 16.31 1.81 8.53
N LEU A 68 15.42 2.40 9.33
CA LEU A 68 14.17 1.75 9.75
C LEU A 68 13.24 1.47 8.58
N LEU A 69 13.12 2.42 7.64
CA LEU A 69 12.32 2.22 6.43
C LEU A 69 12.88 1.08 5.56
N GLN A 70 14.20 0.99 5.44
CA GLN A 70 14.85 -0.10 4.70
C GLN A 70 14.63 -1.46 5.38
N GLU A 71 14.75 -1.52 6.71
CA GLU A 71 14.47 -2.73 7.49
C GLU A 71 13.01 -3.18 7.32
N GLU A 72 12.06 -2.25 7.40
CA GLU A 72 10.64 -2.56 7.23
C GLU A 72 10.32 -3.11 5.83
N ILE A 73 10.90 -2.50 4.79
CA ILE A 73 10.76 -2.99 3.40
C ILE A 73 11.42 -4.36 3.25
N GLN A 74 12.59 -4.57 3.87
CA GLN A 74 13.29 -5.86 3.85
C GLN A 74 12.46 -6.97 4.49
N VAL A 75 11.84 -6.71 5.64
CA VAL A 75 10.91 -7.65 6.30
C VAL A 75 9.73 -7.98 5.39
N ALA A 76 9.18 -6.99 4.68
CA ALA A 76 8.11 -7.24 3.71
C ALA A 76 8.57 -8.11 2.53
N ILE A 77 9.80 -7.91 2.02
CA ILE A 77 10.40 -8.74 0.97
C ILE A 77 10.57 -10.18 1.46
N GLU A 78 11.10 -10.36 2.66
CA GLU A 78 11.31 -11.68 3.26
C GLU A 78 9.99 -12.41 3.48
N SER A 79 8.97 -11.70 3.98
CA SER A 79 7.62 -12.24 4.11
C SER A 79 7.00 -12.64 2.77
N ALA A 80 7.20 -11.83 1.72
CA ALA A 80 6.71 -12.14 0.38
C ALA A 80 7.42 -13.35 -0.27
N ARG A 81 8.67 -13.62 0.12
CA ARG A 81 9.46 -14.76 -0.36
C ARG A 81 9.33 -16.01 0.52
N ASN A 82 8.66 -15.90 1.65
CA ASN A 82 8.52 -17.00 2.59
C ASN A 82 7.70 -18.13 1.95
N GLU A 83 8.27 -19.34 1.93
CA GLU A 83 7.66 -20.52 1.28
C GLU A 83 6.31 -20.90 1.88
N GLU A 84 6.14 -20.73 3.19
CA GLU A 84 4.87 -21.00 3.88
C GLU A 84 3.79 -20.00 3.40
N ASN A 85 4.12 -18.71 3.33
CA ASN A 85 3.22 -17.69 2.77
C ASN A 85 2.89 -17.97 1.29
N LEU A 86 3.90 -18.30 0.48
CA LEU A 86 3.73 -18.62 -0.93
C LEU A 86 2.85 -19.85 -1.14
N SER A 87 2.93 -20.86 -0.26
CA SER A 87 2.12 -22.07 -0.34
C SER A 87 0.63 -21.84 -0.06
N GLN A 88 0.27 -20.73 0.58
CA GLN A 88 -1.11 -20.36 0.89
C GLN A 88 -1.78 -19.54 -0.22
N MET A 89 -1.01 -19.10 -1.24
CA MET A 89 -1.55 -18.33 -2.36
C MET A 89 -2.39 -19.20 -3.30
N ASP A 90 -3.37 -18.59 -3.97
CA ASP A 90 -4.14 -19.27 -5.02
C ASP A 90 -3.18 -19.82 -6.09
N PRO A 91 -3.24 -21.11 -6.47
CA PRO A 91 -2.33 -21.68 -7.46
C PRO A 91 -2.33 -20.96 -8.81
N ARG A 92 -3.42 -20.26 -9.18
CA ARG A 92 -3.50 -19.44 -10.40
C ARG A 92 -2.63 -18.18 -10.34
N TRP A 93 -2.18 -17.80 -9.15
CA TRP A 93 -1.20 -16.74 -8.97
C TRP A 93 0.22 -17.19 -9.35
N HIS A 94 0.45 -18.51 -9.47
CA HIS A 94 1.74 -19.12 -9.82
C HIS A 94 2.88 -18.78 -8.84
N PRO A 95 2.75 -19.06 -7.52
CA PRO A 95 3.74 -18.70 -6.50
C PRO A 95 5.12 -19.35 -6.66
N TRP A 96 5.26 -20.31 -7.56
CA TRP A 96 6.50 -21.04 -7.85
C TRP A 96 7.36 -20.40 -8.94
N PHE A 97 6.88 -19.33 -9.59
CA PHE A 97 7.58 -18.62 -10.67
C PHE A 97 8.18 -17.31 -10.16
#